data_AF-A0A840I4N5-F1
#
_entry.id   AF-A0A840I4N5-F1
#
_cell.length_a   1.000
_cell.length_b   1.000
_cell.length_c   1.000
_cell.angle_alpha   90.00
_cell.angle_beta   90.00
_cell.angle_gamma   90.00
#
_symmetry.space_group_name_H-M   'P 1'
#
loop_
_entity.id
_entity.type
_entity.pdbx_description
1 polymer ?
#
loop_
_entity_poly.entity_id
_entity_poly.type
_entity_poly.pdbx_seq_one_letter_code
_entity_poly.pdbx_strand_id
1 'polypeptide(L)' 'MSLGNLALAGICVLALVYAGFIVGGLIAAWPWGIIGLAVLGFFAFLFGAVLRQRLRNPEDRYYEREVKE' A
#
# COMPACT_ATOMS: atom_id res chain seq x y z
N MET A 1 23.52 5.55 -3.11
CA MET A 1 22.38 4.59 -3.12
C MET A 1 22.70 3.52 -4.14
N SER A 2 22.46 2.24 -3.83
CA SER A 2 22.62 1.16 -4.82
C SER A 2 21.61 1.35 -5.96
N LEU A 3 21.94 0.88 -7.16
CA LEU A 3 21.02 0.90 -8.30
C LEU A 3 19.69 0.22 -7.95
N GLY A 4 19.74 -0.86 -7.16
CA GLY A 4 18.56 -1.56 -6.65
C GLY A 4 17.65 -0.67 -5.80
N ASN A 5 18.20 0.12 -4.88
CA ASN A 5 17.40 1.02 -4.04
C ASN A 5 16.75 2.15 -4.85
N LEU A 6 17.44 2.64 -5.89
CA LEU A 6 16.92 3.67 -6.79
C LEU A 6 15.80 3.12 -7.67
N ALA A 7 15.97 1.90 -8.20
CA ALA A 7 14.94 1.20 -8.98
C ALA A 7 13.69 0.92 -8.12
N LEU A 8 13.87 0.44 -6.89
CA LEU A 8 12.78 0.20 -5.95
C LEU A 8 12.00 1.49 -5.66
N ALA A 9 12.70 2.58 -5.35
CA ALA A 9 12.07 3.88 -5.12
C ALA A 9 11.26 4.34 -6.35
N GLY A 10 11.82 4.18 -7.55
CA GLY A 10 11.12 4.48 -8.81
C GLY A 10 9.84 3.67 -9.00
N ILE A 11 9.89 2.35 -8.72
CA ILE A 11 8.72 1.47 -8.80
C ILE A 11 7.64 1.91 -7.80
N CYS A 12 8.01 2.26 -6.56
CA CYS A 12 7.06 2.76 -5.57
C CYS A 12 6.37 4.04 -6.03
N VAL A 13 7.12 4.99 -6.60
CA VAL A 13 6.53 6.24 -7.13
C VAL A 13 5.58 5.96 -8.29
N LEU A 14 5.99 5.12 -9.25
CA LEU A 14 5.14 4.74 -10.38
C LEU A 14 3.86 4.05 -9.93
N ALA A 15 3.95 3.15 -8.95
CA ALA A 15 2.78 2.48 -8.38
C ALA A 15 1.80 3.48 -7.75
N LEU A 16 2.29 4.49 -7.02
CA LEU A 16 1.44 5.54 -6.44
C LEU A 16 0.79 6.41 -7.51
N VAL A 17 1.53 6.81 -8.54
CA VAL A 17 1.00 7.59 -9.67
C VAL A 17 -0.09 6.80 -10.39
N TYR A 18 0.16 5.53 -10.68
CA TYR A 18 -0.80 4.63 -11.33
C TYR A 18 -2.07 4.43 -10.49
N ALA A 19 -1.93 4.22 -9.18
CA ALA A 19 -3.06 4.17 -8.26
C ALA A 19 -3.90 5.47 -8.31
N GLY A 20 -3.24 6.63 -8.40
CA GLY A 20 -3.90 7.92 -8.59
C GLY A 20 -4.72 7.98 -9.89
N PHE A 21 -4.18 7.49 -11.01
CA PHE A 21 -4.92 7.41 -12.28
C PHE A 21 -6.12 6.47 -12.21
N ILE A 22 -6.01 5.32 -11.54
CA ILE A 22 -7.14 4.41 -11.33
C ILE A 22 -8.27 5.13 -10.57
N VAL A 23 -7.94 5.77 -9.45
CA VAL A 23 -8.92 6.50 -8.64
C VAL A 23 -9.56 7.64 -9.45
N GLY A 24 -8.75 8.43 -10.17
CA GLY A 24 -9.25 9.49 -11.05
C GLY A 24 -10.16 8.97 -12.16
N GLY A 25 -9.79 7.86 -12.80
CA GLY A 25 -10.61 7.20 -13.82
C GLY A 25 -11.94 6.69 -13.28
N LEU A 26 -11.95 6.11 -12.09
CA LEU A 26 -13.18 5.67 -11.42
C LEU A 26 -14.08 6.87 -11.05
N ILE A 27 -13.51 7.97 -10.57
CA ILE A 27 -14.29 9.20 -10.30
C ILE A 27 -14.89 9.76 -11.59
N ALA A 28 -14.11 9.78 -12.68
CA ALA A 28 -14.59 10.25 -13.98
C ALA A 28 -15.71 9.37 -14.57
N ALA A 29 -15.72 8.07 -14.25
CA ALA A 29 -16.73 7.10 -14.69
C ALA A 29 -18.04 7.15 -13.87
N TRP A 30 -18.37 8.29 -13.28
CA TRP A 30 -19.57 8.46 -12.46
C TRP A 30 -20.88 8.20 -13.26
N PRO A 31 -21.89 7.52 -12.68
CA PRO A 31 -21.93 6.88 -11.35
C PRO A 31 -21.36 5.45 -11.27
N TRP A 32 -21.03 4.79 -12.39
CA TRP A 32 -20.60 3.39 -12.39
C TRP A 32 -19.29 3.15 -11.63
N GLY A 33 -18.41 4.13 -11.58
CA GLY A 33 -17.15 4.05 -10.83
C GLY A 33 -17.30 3.93 -9.31
N ILE A 34 -18.48 4.19 -8.74
CA ILE A 34 -18.76 4.03 -7.30
C ILE A 34 -18.47 2.60 -6.84
N ILE A 35 -18.85 1.60 -7.63
CA ILE A 35 -18.62 0.19 -7.27
C ILE A 35 -17.12 -0.08 -7.18
N GLY A 36 -16.34 0.41 -8.15
CA GLY A 36 -14.89 0.28 -8.14
C GLY A 36 -14.24 0.99 -6.94
N LEU A 37 -14.69 2.21 -6.63
CA LEU A 37 -14.20 2.95 -5.46
C LEU A 37 -14.55 2.26 -4.14
N ALA A 38 -15.73 1.66 -4.03
CA ALA A 38 -16.13 0.90 -2.85
C ALA A 38 -15.24 -0.34 -2.64
N VAL A 39 -14.99 -1.11 -3.70
CA VAL A 39 -14.10 -2.28 -3.64
C VAL A 39 -12.67 -1.88 -3.30
N LEU A 40 -12.14 -0.85 -3.97
CA LEU A 40 -10.77 -0.37 -3.74
C LEU A 40 -10.62 0.21 -2.33
N GLY A 41 -11.61 0.97 -1.86
CA GLY A 41 -11.65 1.50 -0.49
C GLY A 41 -11.69 0.39 0.56
N PHE A 42 -12.50 -0.66 0.34
CA PHE A 42 -12.54 -1.82 1.22
C PHE A 42 -11.19 -2.55 1.28
N PHE A 43 -10.55 -2.74 0.13
CA PHE A 43 -9.21 -3.35 0.07
C PHE A 43 -8.17 -2.50 0.79
N ALA A 44 -8.14 -1.18 0.55
CA ALA A 44 -7.23 -0.26 1.23
C ALA A 44 -7.44 -0.26 2.74
N PHE A 45 -8.69 -0.34 3.20
CA PHE A 45 -9.03 -0.47 4.62
C PHE A 45 -8.46 -1.76 5.23
N LEU A 46 -8.71 -2.91 4.61
CA LEU A 46 -8.19 -4.20 5.09
C LEU A 46 -6.66 -4.22 5.10
N PHE A 47 -6.04 -3.76 4.03
CA PHE A 47 -4.59 -3.69 3.93
C PHE A 47 -3.99 -2.79 5.02
N GLY A 48 -4.57 -1.61 5.24
CA GLY A 48 -4.17 -0.72 6.32
C GLY A 48 -4.35 -1.34 7.72
N ALA A 49 -5.42 -2.11 7.93
CA ALA A 49 -5.66 -2.83 9.18
C ALA A 49 -4.57 -3.89 9.44
N VAL A 50 -4.21 -4.67 8.42
CA VAL A 50 -3.14 -5.68 8.52
C VAL A 50 -1.78 -5.03 8.79
N LEU A 51 -1.44 -3.96 8.06
CA LEU A 51 -0.20 -3.21 8.31
C LEU A 51 -0.14 -2.69 9.75
N ARG A 52 -1.25 -2.12 10.25
CA ARG A 52 -1.33 -1.63 11.62
C ARG A 52 -1.16 -2.74 12.65
N GLN A 53 -1.69 -3.94 12.40
CA GLN A 53 -1.50 -5.10 13.25
C GLN A 53 -0.03 -5.52 13.28
N ARG A 54 0.61 -5.62 12.11
CA ARG A 54 2.04 -5.96 11.99
C ARG A 54 2.95 -4.95 12.70
N LEU A 55 2.77 -3.65 12.47
CA LEU A 55 3.56 -2.60 13.12
C LEU A 55 3.43 -2.60 14.65
N ARG A 56 2.36 -3.19 15.20
CA ARG A 56 2.11 -3.28 16.65
C ARG A 56 2.43 -4.65 17.22
N ASN A 57 2.85 -5.62 16.41
CA ASN A 57 3.13 -6.96 16.86
C ASN A 57 4.32 -6.96 17.85
N PRO A 58 4.13 -7.36 19.11
CA PRO A 58 5.23 -7.41 20.08
C PRO A 58 6.24 -8.50 19.74
N GLU A 59 5.81 -9.58 19.08
CA GLU A 59 6.67 -10.69 18.67
C GLU A 59 7.63 -10.26 17.56
N ASP A 60 7.14 -9.58 16.52
CA ASP A 60 7.99 -9.03 15.45
C ASP A 60 9.06 -8.09 16.03
N ARG A 61 8.69 -7.25 17.02
CA ARG A 61 9.62 -6.36 17.74
C ARG A 61 10.63 -7.10 18.62
N TYR A 62 10.26 -8.25 19.18
CA TYR A 62 11.16 -9.08 19.96
C TYR A 62 12.23 -9.68 19.06
N TYR A 63 11.83 -10.29 17.93
CA TYR A 63 12.77 -10.85 16.97
C TYR A 63 13.70 -9.78 16.39
N GLU A 64 13.20 -8.60 16.02
CA GLU A 64 14.04 -7.50 15.51
C GLU A 64 15.09 -7.00 16.53
N ARG A 65 14.81 -7.09 17.84
CA ARG A 65 15.70 -6.56 18.90
C ARG A 65 16.67 -7.59 19.45
N GLU A 66 16.19 -8.81 19.68
CA GLU A 66 16.91 -9.84 20.42
C GLU A 66 17.55 -10.89 19.52
N VAL A 67 17.00 -11.11 18.33
CA VAL A 67 17.55 -12.06 17.35
C VAL A 67 18.28 -11.27 16.27
N LYS A 68 19.60 -11.13 16.44
CA LYS A 68 20.49 -10.64 15.38
C LYS A 68 20.86 -11.82 14.48
N GLU A 69 20.45 -11.76 13.21
CA GLU A 69 21.12 -12.51 12.15
C GLU A 69 22.55 -12.00 11.95
#